data_AF-A0A9D6H230-F1
#
_entry.id   AF-A0A9D6H230-F1
#
_cell.length_a   1.000
_cell.length_b   1.000
_cell.length_c   1.000
_cell.angle_alpha   90.00
_cell.angle_beta   90.00
_cell.angle_gamma   90.00
#
_symmetry.space_group_name_H-M   'P 1'
#
loop_
_entity.id
_entity.type
_entity.pdbx_description
1 polymer ?
#
loop_
_entity_poly.entity_id
_entity_poly.type
_entity_poly.pdbx_seq_one_letter_code
_entity_poly.pdbx_strand_id
1 'polypeptide(L)'
;MNPFWTVSLFWGSAVVCVLIALAFVLPTLLRTRARTTQAARRDVNIAVYRDQLKEMDADRANGLLSEAQYEAAKLELEARLADDALVADDNPEPARASSRRLGFALGTLLPAAAFGMYFWLGNPASLIAVADANAGAAQSDAAGSAAQHDFMKLIEKVEEKTRTSPEDGEAWSMLAKSYAVVERWPEALQAYEKANQLLPQDASVMSGYAEAIAINNNRVLTGRPMELVQKALEINPDDMKGLELSGIYAFQEKNFAQASYFFKKLHKLMPPESAYAQDILAAQQEAERLMKSGLSGLDDLSNPPPAEEKAAAVTAGAAIKGSIDIAPTLKSKIAASDVLFLFARAGQGGPPVAAIRAGAGKFPLEFELNDSMAMNPANTLSQQKQVMLVARVSKSGNPMGQAGDLEGTVTAVKVGASGVKVVIDQVKQ
;
A
#
# COMPACT_ATOMS: atom_id res chain seq x y z
N MET A 1 12.66 -30.15 -0.40
CA MET A 1 12.31 -30.75 0.92
C MET A 1 10.85 -31.14 0.87
N ASN A 2 10.48 -32.35 1.30
CA ASN A 2 9.09 -32.82 1.22
C ASN A 2 8.14 -31.80 1.90
N PRO A 3 7.01 -31.42 1.28
CA PRO A 3 6.10 -30.40 1.81
C PRO A 3 5.58 -30.77 3.22
N PHE A 4 5.37 -32.07 3.45
CA PHE A 4 5.05 -32.64 4.77
C PHE A 4 6.05 -32.26 5.86
N TRP A 5 7.34 -32.13 5.54
CA TRP A 5 8.36 -31.79 6.52
C TRP A 5 8.29 -30.32 6.93
N THR A 6 7.94 -29.40 6.02
CA THR A 6 7.90 -27.96 6.33
C THR A 6 6.73 -27.59 7.25
N VAL A 7 5.55 -28.16 7.00
CA VAL A 7 4.37 -27.98 7.86
C VAL A 7 4.56 -28.67 9.20
N SER A 8 5.08 -29.90 9.21
CA SER A 8 5.37 -30.63 10.45
C SER A 8 6.46 -29.95 11.29
N LEU A 9 7.46 -29.34 10.64
CA LEU A 9 8.54 -28.62 11.32
C LEU A 9 8.02 -27.34 11.97
N PHE A 10 7.16 -26.57 11.28
CA PHE A 10 6.54 -25.36 11.85
C PHE A 10 5.70 -25.68 13.09
N TRP A 11 4.78 -26.64 13.00
CA TRP A 11 3.97 -27.05 14.15
C TRP A 11 4.83 -27.66 15.26
N GLY A 12 5.88 -28.41 14.91
CA GLY A 12 6.86 -28.91 15.86
C GLY A 12 7.58 -27.80 16.63
N SER A 13 8.06 -26.77 15.92
CA SER A 13 8.69 -25.60 16.55
C SER A 13 7.72 -24.82 17.45
N ALA A 14 6.47 -24.64 17.01
CA ALA A 14 5.45 -23.96 17.81
C ALA A 14 5.16 -24.70 19.13
N VAL A 15 5.03 -26.04 19.08
CA VAL A 15 4.84 -26.88 20.28
C VAL A 15 6.05 -26.77 21.21
N VAL A 16 7.29 -26.80 20.66
CA VAL A 16 8.51 -26.65 21.46
C VAL A 16 8.56 -25.31 22.18
N CYS A 17 8.21 -24.20 21.52
CA CYS A 17 8.17 -22.89 22.15
C CYS A 17 7.15 -22.81 23.30
N VAL A 18 5.97 -23.42 23.13
CA VAL A 18 4.96 -23.49 24.19
C VAL A 18 5.46 -24.32 25.37
N LEU A 19 6.09 -25.47 25.12
CA LEU A 19 6.65 -26.32 26.17
C LEU A 19 7.75 -25.60 26.96
N ILE A 20 8.61 -24.84 26.29
CA ILE A 20 9.65 -24.02 26.95
C ILE A 20 8.99 -22.96 27.84
N ALA A 21 7.99 -22.23 27.34
CA ALA A 21 7.29 -21.21 28.14
C ALA A 21 6.63 -21.82 29.39
N LEU A 22 5.98 -22.97 29.24
CA LEU A 22 5.37 -23.71 30.35
C LEU A 22 6.43 -24.19 31.36
N ALA A 23 7.60 -24.62 30.91
CA ALA A 23 8.70 -25.04 31.78
C ALA A 23 9.26 -23.93 32.68
N PHE A 24 9.12 -22.65 32.31
CA PHE A 24 9.49 -21.53 33.20
C PHE A 24 8.37 -21.15 34.19
N VAL A 25 7.11 -21.23 33.74
CA VAL A 25 5.94 -20.74 34.49
C VAL A 25 5.41 -21.78 35.49
N LEU A 26 5.36 -23.06 35.12
CA LEU A 26 4.81 -24.10 35.99
C LEU A 26 5.65 -24.37 37.24
N PRO A 27 7.00 -24.49 37.19
CA PRO A 27 7.79 -24.79 38.39
C PRO A 27 7.70 -23.68 39.43
N THR A 28 7.60 -22.42 39.01
CA THR A 28 7.48 -21.28 39.93
C THR A 28 6.10 -21.21 40.58
N LEU A 29 5.03 -21.51 39.84
CA LEU A 29 3.66 -21.55 40.36
C LEU A 29 3.32 -22.83 41.13
N LEU A 30 3.98 -23.96 40.84
CA LEU A 30 3.74 -25.22 41.54
C LEU A 30 4.63 -25.40 42.79
N ARG A 31 5.66 -24.54 42.97
CA ARG A 31 6.55 -24.58 44.13
C ARG A 31 5.79 -24.22 45.41
N THR A 32 5.58 -25.21 46.27
CA THR A 32 5.13 -24.98 47.64
C THR A 32 6.26 -24.34 48.43
N ARG A 33 6.08 -23.10 48.93
CA ARG A 33 6.90 -22.60 50.04
C ARG A 33 6.60 -23.47 51.27
N ALA A 34 7.55 -24.33 51.64
CA ALA A 34 7.47 -25.08 52.87
C ALA A 34 7.57 -24.13 54.08
N ARG A 35 6.77 -24.40 55.11
CA ARG A 35 6.67 -23.74 56.42
C ARG A 35 8.00 -23.79 57.21
N THR A 36 9.06 -23.15 56.73
CA THR A 36 10.38 -23.15 57.38
C THR A 36 10.68 -21.85 58.14
N THR A 37 9.78 -20.87 58.12
CA THR A 37 9.97 -19.56 58.76
C THR A 37 9.60 -19.51 60.25
N GLN A 38 8.84 -20.46 60.79
CA GLN A 38 8.26 -20.35 62.14
C GLN A 38 9.08 -21.08 63.21
N ALA A 39 9.65 -22.25 62.90
CA ALA A 39 10.57 -22.95 63.82
C ALA A 39 11.89 -22.17 63.99
N ALA A 40 12.45 -21.65 62.89
CA ALA A 40 13.71 -20.90 62.90
C ALA A 40 13.64 -19.55 63.65
N ARG A 41 12.45 -18.92 63.79
CA ARG A 41 12.29 -17.66 64.54
C ARG A 41 12.20 -17.89 66.05
N ARG A 42 11.50 -18.94 66.50
CA ARG A 42 11.43 -19.31 67.93
C ARG A 42 12.80 -19.71 68.49
N ASP A 43 13.59 -20.45 67.72
CA ASP A 43 14.94 -20.88 68.13
C ASP A 43 15.91 -19.70 68.27
N VAL A 44 15.77 -18.67 67.42
CA VAL A 44 16.58 -17.43 67.50
C VAL A 44 16.20 -16.58 68.72
N ASN A 45 14.90 -16.41 69.02
CA ASN A 45 14.47 -15.60 70.16
C ASN A 45 14.88 -16.21 71.52
N ILE A 46 14.83 -17.55 71.65
CA ILE A 46 15.29 -18.25 72.85
C ILE A 46 16.81 -18.09 73.05
N ALA A 47 17.59 -18.05 71.97
CA ALA A 47 19.04 -17.86 72.07
C ALA A 47 19.39 -16.46 72.60
N VAL A 48 18.72 -15.41 72.11
CA VAL A 48 18.92 -14.02 72.56
C VAL A 48 18.59 -13.86 74.05
N TYR A 49 17.49 -14.45 74.52
CA TYR A 49 17.12 -14.44 75.94
C TYR A 49 18.22 -15.05 76.83
N ARG A 50 18.78 -16.19 76.42
CA ARG A 50 19.85 -16.86 77.19
C ARG A 50 21.12 -16.03 77.30
N ASP A 51 21.45 -15.27 76.26
CA ASP A 51 22.63 -14.40 76.28
C ASP A 51 22.42 -13.18 77.17
N GLN A 52 21.24 -12.56 77.15
CA GLN A 52 20.91 -11.44 78.06
C GLN A 52 20.94 -11.86 79.53
N LEU A 53 20.46 -13.07 79.85
CA LEU A 53 20.47 -13.56 81.24
C LEU A 53 21.89 -13.79 81.76
N LYS A 54 22.80 -14.28 80.90
CA LYS A 54 24.23 -14.42 81.24
C LYS A 54 24.92 -13.08 81.44
N GLU A 55 24.58 -12.07 80.64
CA GLU A 55 25.13 -10.72 80.79
C GLU A 55 24.70 -10.10 82.12
N MET A 56 23.41 -10.22 82.48
CA MET A 56 22.89 -9.76 83.77
C MET A 56 23.53 -10.49 84.97
N ASP A 57 23.80 -11.79 84.84
CA ASP A 57 24.53 -12.55 85.86
C ASP A 57 25.97 -12.04 86.04
N ALA A 58 26.64 -11.69 84.95
CA ALA A 58 27.98 -11.11 84.99
C ALA A 58 27.96 -9.71 85.62
N ASP A 59 26.97 -8.87 85.31
CA ASP A 59 26.83 -7.53 85.90
C ASP A 59 26.53 -7.58 87.41
N ARG A 60 25.73 -8.56 87.85
CA ARG A 60 25.53 -8.83 89.28
C ARG A 60 26.83 -9.27 89.94
N ALA A 61 27.57 -10.20 89.33
CA ALA A 61 28.85 -10.66 89.87
C ALA A 61 29.91 -9.54 89.97
N ASN A 62 29.86 -8.58 89.05
CA ASN A 62 30.73 -7.39 89.04
C ASN A 62 30.22 -6.26 89.95
N GLY A 63 29.11 -6.44 90.65
CA GLY A 63 28.52 -5.46 91.57
C GLY A 63 27.87 -4.25 90.88
N LEU A 64 27.66 -4.31 89.56
CA LEU A 64 27.00 -3.26 88.77
C LEU A 64 25.48 -3.32 88.93
N LEU A 65 24.93 -4.50 89.19
CA LEU A 65 23.52 -4.72 89.46
C LEU A 65 23.31 -5.21 90.91
N SER A 66 22.44 -4.54 91.67
CA SER A 66 22.03 -5.05 92.99
C SER A 66 21.09 -6.26 92.86
N GLU A 67 21.03 -7.11 93.89
CA GLU A 67 20.20 -8.34 93.86
C GLU A 67 18.72 -8.03 93.58
N ALA A 68 18.20 -6.95 94.18
CA ALA A 68 16.82 -6.53 93.97
C ALA A 68 16.55 -6.06 92.53
N GLN A 69 17.54 -5.40 91.90
CA GLN A 69 17.43 -4.99 90.49
C GLN A 69 17.56 -6.18 89.55
N TYR A 70 18.42 -7.15 89.86
CA TYR A 70 18.58 -8.39 89.10
C TYR A 70 17.28 -9.19 89.07
N GLU A 71 16.66 -9.43 90.23
CA GLU A 71 15.40 -10.18 90.31
C GLU A 71 14.26 -9.45 89.60
N ALA A 72 14.16 -8.12 89.74
CA ALA A 72 13.14 -7.33 89.03
C ALA A 72 13.32 -7.40 87.50
N ALA A 73 14.54 -7.22 87.01
CA ALA A 73 14.84 -7.26 85.57
C ALA A 73 14.70 -8.67 85.00
N LYS A 74 15.05 -9.72 85.76
CA LYS A 74 14.86 -11.11 85.36
C LYS A 74 13.37 -11.44 85.23
N LEU A 75 12.55 -11.01 86.18
CA LEU A 75 11.10 -11.21 86.14
C LEU A 75 10.47 -10.53 84.92
N GLU A 76 10.92 -9.31 84.58
CA GLU A 76 10.48 -8.60 83.37
C GLU A 76 10.91 -9.35 82.09
N LEU A 77 12.14 -9.86 82.05
CA LEU A 77 12.64 -10.61 80.90
C LEU A 77 11.88 -11.94 80.73
N GLU A 78 11.59 -12.65 81.81
CA GLU A 78 10.75 -13.85 81.82
C GLU A 78 9.33 -13.56 81.34
N ALA A 79 8.74 -12.43 81.78
CA ALA A 79 7.42 -11.99 81.33
C ALA A 79 7.41 -11.68 79.83
N ARG A 80 8.45 -11.02 79.30
CA ARG A 80 8.58 -10.76 77.84
C ARG A 80 8.76 -12.04 77.04
N LEU A 81 9.57 -12.99 77.52
CA LEU A 81 9.74 -14.28 76.85
C LEU A 81 8.43 -15.08 76.87
N ALA A 82 7.70 -15.03 77.98
CA ALA A 82 6.39 -15.66 78.09
C ALA A 82 5.39 -15.00 77.13
N ASP A 83 5.39 -13.67 77.01
CA ASP A 83 4.55 -12.94 76.06
C ASP A 83 4.91 -13.34 74.62
N ASP A 84 6.19 -13.32 74.23
CA ASP A 84 6.66 -13.79 72.91
C ASP A 84 6.35 -15.27 72.63
N ALA A 85 6.31 -16.12 73.66
CA ALA A 85 5.94 -17.53 73.54
C ALA A 85 4.42 -17.73 73.43
N LEU A 86 3.64 -16.86 74.07
CA LEU A 86 2.17 -16.86 74.15
C LEU A 86 1.49 -16.04 73.06
N VAL A 87 2.23 -15.21 72.30
CA VAL A 87 1.77 -14.66 71.02
C VAL A 87 1.55 -15.82 70.05
N ALA A 88 0.37 -16.41 70.17
CA ALA A 88 -0.22 -17.32 69.22
C ALA A 88 -0.74 -16.47 68.05
N ASP A 89 -0.18 -16.74 66.86
CA ASP A 89 -0.70 -16.40 65.52
C ASP A 89 -2.01 -15.59 65.47
N ASP A 90 -1.92 -14.27 65.57
CA ASP A 90 -2.99 -13.39 65.09
C ASP A 90 -2.47 -12.59 63.89
N ASN A 91 -2.98 -12.99 62.73
CA ASN A 91 -2.68 -12.56 61.36
C ASN A 91 -1.42 -13.15 60.71
N PRO A 92 -1.47 -14.41 60.23
CA PRO A 92 -0.79 -14.69 58.97
C PRO A 92 -1.39 -13.74 57.92
N GLU A 93 -0.60 -12.82 57.36
CA GLU A 93 -0.92 -12.25 56.06
C GLU A 93 -1.35 -13.42 55.16
N PRO A 94 -2.47 -13.33 54.42
CA PRO A 94 -2.91 -14.44 53.59
C PRO A 94 -1.77 -14.74 52.63
N ALA A 95 -1.05 -15.84 52.90
CA ALA A 95 -0.09 -16.39 51.98
C ALA A 95 -0.87 -16.56 50.69
N ARG A 96 -0.59 -15.72 49.68
CA ARG A 96 -1.23 -15.84 48.36
C ARG A 96 -1.03 -17.28 47.96
N ALA A 97 -2.10 -18.06 48.09
CA ALA A 97 -2.07 -19.46 47.77
C ALA A 97 -1.64 -19.49 46.32
N SER A 98 -0.43 -19.99 46.05
CA SER A 98 -0.07 -20.31 44.69
C SER A 98 -1.00 -21.43 44.28
N SER A 99 -2.13 -21.01 43.71
CA SER A 99 -3.25 -21.88 43.42
C SER A 99 -2.77 -22.79 42.32
N ARG A 100 -2.48 -24.05 42.66
CA ARG A 100 -2.17 -25.08 41.66
C ARG A 100 -3.27 -25.11 40.58
N ARG A 101 -4.52 -24.77 40.93
CA ARG A 101 -5.63 -24.59 39.99
C ARG A 101 -5.38 -23.45 39.00
N LEU A 102 -4.84 -22.31 39.43
CA LEU A 102 -4.42 -21.21 38.55
C LEU A 102 -3.27 -21.65 37.63
N GLY A 103 -2.32 -22.42 38.15
CA GLY A 103 -1.24 -23.02 37.35
C GLY A 103 -1.75 -23.96 36.25
N PHE A 104 -2.69 -24.85 36.58
CA PHE A 104 -3.34 -25.74 35.59
C PHE A 104 -4.25 -24.96 34.62
N ALA A 105 -4.98 -23.95 35.10
CA ALA A 105 -5.83 -23.11 34.27
C ALA A 105 -4.98 -22.33 33.25
N LEU A 106 -3.90 -21.68 33.67
CA LEU A 106 -2.97 -21.00 32.76
C LEU A 106 -2.27 -21.99 31.83
N GLY A 107 -1.85 -23.15 32.31
CA GLY A 107 -1.20 -24.18 31.50
C GLY A 107 -2.06 -24.74 30.36
N THR A 108 -3.40 -24.62 30.47
CA THR A 108 -4.35 -25.08 29.46
C THR A 108 -4.93 -23.94 28.63
N LEU A 109 -5.32 -22.83 29.27
CA LEU A 109 -5.90 -21.67 28.60
C LEU A 109 -4.89 -20.92 27.74
N LEU A 110 -3.63 -20.79 28.16
CA LEU A 110 -2.65 -20.02 27.39
C LEU A 110 -2.35 -20.68 26.03
N PRO A 111 -2.06 -22.00 25.96
CA PRO A 111 -1.90 -22.68 24.67
C PRO A 111 -3.19 -22.64 23.84
N ALA A 112 -4.35 -22.91 24.45
CA ALA A 112 -5.63 -22.88 23.74
C ALA A 112 -5.92 -21.50 23.13
N ALA A 113 -5.67 -20.41 23.87
CA ALA A 113 -5.82 -19.04 23.40
C ALA A 113 -4.80 -18.68 22.31
N ALA A 114 -3.56 -19.15 22.42
CA ALA A 114 -2.53 -18.92 21.40
C ALA A 114 -2.90 -19.60 20.06
N PHE A 115 -3.33 -20.86 20.11
CA PHE A 115 -3.85 -21.55 18.92
C PHE A 115 -5.13 -20.86 18.40
N GLY A 116 -6.06 -20.50 19.27
CA GLY A 116 -7.29 -19.80 18.90
C GLY A 116 -7.03 -18.45 18.21
N MET A 117 -6.12 -17.63 18.75
CA MET A 117 -5.70 -16.38 18.12
C MET A 117 -4.99 -16.62 16.78
N TYR A 118 -4.19 -17.68 16.66
CA TYR A 118 -3.58 -18.04 15.38
C TYR A 118 -4.64 -18.42 14.33
N PHE A 119 -5.71 -19.12 14.71
CA PHE A 119 -6.82 -19.42 13.80
C PHE A 119 -7.69 -18.20 13.48
N TRP A 120 -7.77 -17.20 14.37
CA TRP A 120 -8.59 -16.01 14.18
C TRP A 120 -7.87 -14.86 13.44
N LEU A 121 -6.58 -14.64 13.73
CA LEU A 121 -5.78 -13.54 13.20
C LEU A 121 -4.78 -14.00 12.12
N GLY A 122 -4.40 -15.29 12.14
CA GLY A 122 -3.48 -15.89 11.18
C GLY A 122 -4.19 -16.47 9.96
N ASN A 123 -3.39 -16.96 9.01
CA ASN A 123 -3.90 -17.61 7.79
C ASN A 123 -3.49 -19.09 7.78
N PRO A 124 -4.20 -19.99 8.48
CA PRO A 124 -3.87 -21.42 8.54
C PRO A 124 -3.97 -22.08 7.16
N ALA A 125 -4.80 -21.54 6.25
CA ALA A 125 -4.91 -22.02 4.87
C ALA A 125 -3.65 -21.74 4.05
N SER A 126 -2.82 -20.76 4.41
CA SER A 126 -1.56 -20.49 3.71
C SER A 126 -0.52 -21.61 3.87
N LEU A 127 -0.49 -22.31 5.01
CA LEU A 127 0.42 -23.44 5.23
C LEU A 127 -0.01 -24.68 4.43
N ILE A 128 -1.32 -24.87 4.25
CA ILE A 128 -1.89 -25.93 3.41
C ILE A 128 -1.72 -25.56 1.93
N ALA A 129 -1.99 -24.31 1.55
CA ALA A 129 -1.78 -23.81 0.19
C ALA A 129 -0.30 -23.84 -0.23
N VAL A 130 0.66 -23.63 0.68
CA VAL A 130 2.10 -23.81 0.39
C VAL A 130 2.45 -25.29 0.26
N ALA A 131 1.80 -26.19 1.00
CA ALA A 131 1.99 -27.64 0.85
C ALA A 131 1.37 -28.17 -0.46
N ASP A 132 0.19 -27.67 -0.83
CA ASP A 132 -0.52 -27.98 -2.08
C ASP A 132 0.13 -27.32 -3.29
N ALA A 133 0.67 -26.11 -3.17
CA ALA A 133 1.46 -25.46 -4.24
C ALA A 133 2.76 -26.23 -4.51
N ASN A 134 3.42 -26.77 -3.48
CA ASN A 134 4.63 -27.58 -3.63
C ASN A 134 4.33 -29.03 -4.07
N ALA A 135 3.19 -29.61 -3.70
CA ALA A 135 2.75 -30.92 -4.19
C ALA A 135 2.18 -30.84 -5.63
N GLY A 136 1.51 -29.74 -5.96
CA GLY A 136 1.06 -29.39 -7.31
C GLY A 136 2.22 -29.10 -8.25
N ALA A 137 3.29 -28.44 -7.77
CA ALA A 137 4.53 -28.21 -8.53
C ALA A 137 5.14 -29.52 -9.06
N ALA A 138 5.18 -30.58 -8.26
CA ALA A 138 5.75 -31.87 -8.67
C ALA A 138 4.94 -32.60 -9.78
N GLN A 139 3.64 -32.29 -9.92
CA GLN A 139 2.78 -32.86 -10.96
C GLN A 139 2.62 -31.93 -12.17
N SER A 140 2.77 -30.61 -12.00
CA SER A 140 2.85 -29.62 -13.07
C SER A 140 4.23 -29.54 -13.73
N ASP A 141 5.30 -29.94 -13.06
CA ASP A 141 6.67 -29.94 -13.65
C ASP A 141 6.83 -30.98 -14.76
N ALA A 142 6.15 -32.14 -14.69
CA ALA A 142 6.22 -33.15 -15.74
C ALA A 142 5.43 -32.75 -17.01
N ALA A 143 4.27 -32.12 -16.84
CA ALA A 143 3.45 -31.62 -17.95
C ALA A 143 3.99 -30.29 -18.51
N GLY A 144 4.47 -29.40 -17.65
CA GLY A 144 5.10 -28.14 -18.00
C GLY A 144 6.46 -28.33 -18.67
N SER A 145 7.29 -29.28 -18.21
CA SER A 145 8.55 -29.61 -18.90
C SER A 145 8.32 -30.24 -20.27
N ALA A 146 7.31 -31.11 -20.44
CA ALA A 146 6.95 -31.64 -21.76
C ALA A 146 6.46 -30.52 -22.71
N ALA A 147 5.56 -29.64 -22.23
CA ALA A 147 5.08 -28.50 -23.01
C ALA A 147 6.21 -27.49 -23.35
N GLN A 148 7.15 -27.27 -22.43
CA GLN A 148 8.33 -26.43 -22.66
C GLN A 148 9.27 -27.06 -23.70
N HIS A 149 9.51 -28.37 -23.63
CA HIS A 149 10.30 -29.08 -24.65
C HIS A 149 9.63 -29.04 -26.02
N ASP A 150 8.31 -29.19 -26.09
CA ASP A 150 7.57 -29.12 -27.35
C ASP A 150 7.55 -27.70 -27.93
N PHE A 151 7.50 -26.67 -27.07
CA PHE A 151 7.63 -25.28 -27.51
C PHE A 151 9.04 -24.96 -28.05
N MET A 152 10.09 -25.50 -27.42
CA MET A 152 11.46 -25.35 -27.92
C MET A 152 11.66 -26.02 -29.29
N LYS A 153 11.06 -27.19 -29.54
CA LYS A 153 11.05 -27.81 -30.88
C LYS A 153 10.31 -26.97 -31.92
N LEU A 154 9.23 -26.29 -31.51
CA LEU A 154 8.54 -25.36 -32.40
C LEU A 154 9.43 -24.18 -32.78
N ILE A 155 10.18 -23.62 -31.82
CA ILE A 155 11.18 -22.57 -32.08
C ILE A 155 12.22 -23.07 -33.08
N GLU A 156 12.80 -24.26 -32.89
CA GLU A 156 13.79 -24.84 -33.82
C GLU A 156 13.25 -24.96 -35.26
N LYS A 157 11.98 -25.36 -35.40
CA LYS A 157 11.33 -25.44 -36.71
C LYS A 157 11.14 -24.07 -37.37
N VAL A 158 10.79 -23.06 -36.57
CA VAL A 158 10.66 -21.68 -37.07
C VAL A 158 12.04 -21.11 -37.42
N GLU A 159 13.07 -21.36 -36.61
CA GLU A 159 14.45 -21.01 -36.92
C GLU A 159 14.89 -21.60 -38.27
N GLU A 160 14.65 -22.90 -38.49
CA GLU A 160 15.00 -23.54 -39.76
C GLU A 160 14.24 -22.92 -40.94
N LYS A 161 12.98 -22.56 -40.75
CA LYS A 161 12.20 -21.83 -41.76
C LYS A 161 12.84 -20.47 -42.08
N THR A 162 13.26 -19.71 -41.07
CA THR A 162 13.95 -18.42 -41.30
C THR A 162 15.32 -18.58 -41.95
N ARG A 163 16.03 -19.69 -41.72
CA ARG A 163 17.31 -19.99 -42.40
C ARG A 163 17.11 -20.36 -43.88
N THR A 164 16.10 -21.18 -44.17
CA THR A 164 15.80 -21.63 -45.52
C THR A 164 15.04 -20.58 -46.35
N SER A 165 14.34 -19.65 -45.69
CA SER A 165 13.56 -18.57 -46.30
C SER A 165 13.85 -17.23 -45.61
N PRO A 166 15.03 -16.62 -45.83
CA PRO A 166 15.47 -15.42 -45.10
C PRO A 166 14.66 -14.15 -45.41
N GLU A 167 13.92 -14.12 -46.51
CA GLU A 167 13.04 -13.01 -46.92
C GLU A 167 11.60 -13.17 -46.38
N ASP A 168 11.28 -14.28 -45.70
CA ASP A 168 9.94 -14.52 -45.13
C ASP A 168 9.76 -13.73 -43.83
N GLY A 169 9.25 -12.50 -43.96
CA GLY A 169 9.00 -11.61 -42.82
C GLY A 169 8.01 -12.17 -41.79
N GLU A 170 7.05 -13.00 -42.20
CA GLU A 170 6.07 -13.63 -41.31
C GLU A 170 6.75 -14.70 -40.45
N ALA A 171 7.67 -15.48 -41.03
CA ALA A 171 8.48 -16.44 -40.29
C ALA A 171 9.38 -15.73 -39.24
N TRP A 172 9.98 -14.59 -39.59
CA TRP A 172 10.76 -13.77 -38.65
C TRP A 172 9.89 -13.20 -37.53
N SER A 173 8.69 -12.70 -37.84
CA SER A 173 7.71 -12.21 -36.86
C SER A 173 7.28 -13.31 -35.89
N MET A 174 6.99 -14.51 -36.40
CA MET A 174 6.68 -15.68 -35.58
C MET A 174 7.86 -16.08 -34.69
N LEU A 175 9.08 -16.12 -35.22
CA LEU A 175 10.28 -16.43 -34.45
C LEU A 175 10.47 -15.46 -33.28
N ALA A 176 10.30 -14.17 -33.55
CA ALA A 176 10.44 -13.11 -32.57
C ALA A 176 9.41 -13.24 -31.43
N LYS A 177 8.14 -13.50 -31.78
CA LYS A 177 7.06 -13.76 -30.82
C LYS A 177 7.35 -15.02 -30.00
N SER A 178 7.85 -16.09 -30.63
CA SER A 178 8.21 -17.32 -29.91
C SER A 178 9.34 -17.09 -28.93
N TYR A 179 10.40 -16.37 -29.30
CA TYR A 179 11.47 -16.00 -28.36
C TYR A 179 10.97 -15.11 -27.22
N ALA A 180 10.07 -14.17 -27.49
CA ALA A 180 9.47 -13.32 -26.46
C ALA A 180 8.68 -14.14 -25.41
N VAL A 181 7.93 -15.17 -25.86
CA VAL A 181 7.17 -16.06 -24.95
C VAL A 181 8.08 -16.85 -24.00
N VAL A 182 9.26 -17.27 -24.46
CA VAL A 182 10.26 -17.93 -23.59
C VAL A 182 11.26 -16.96 -22.96
N GLU A 183 10.95 -15.66 -23.00
CA GLU A 183 11.74 -14.59 -22.40
C GLU A 183 13.19 -14.49 -22.92
N ARG A 184 13.45 -15.02 -24.12
CA ARG A 184 14.73 -14.89 -24.85
C ARG A 184 14.77 -13.54 -25.56
N TRP A 185 14.76 -12.47 -24.76
CA TRP A 185 14.62 -11.10 -25.25
C TRP A 185 15.74 -10.62 -26.19
N PRO A 186 17.02 -10.99 -26.00
CA PRO A 186 18.07 -10.63 -26.95
C PRO A 186 17.82 -11.21 -28.35
N GLU A 187 17.41 -12.47 -28.45
CA GLU A 187 17.11 -13.13 -29.72
C GLU A 187 15.78 -12.64 -30.31
N ALA A 188 14.78 -12.40 -29.48
CA ALA A 188 13.53 -11.76 -29.90
C ALA A 188 13.79 -10.39 -30.54
N LEU A 189 14.68 -9.59 -29.97
CA LEU A 189 15.05 -8.28 -30.50
C LEU A 189 15.63 -8.38 -31.91
N GLN A 190 16.55 -9.31 -32.14
CA GLN A 190 17.15 -9.53 -33.46
C GLN A 190 16.12 -10.01 -34.49
N ALA A 191 15.26 -10.96 -34.10
CA ALA A 191 14.21 -11.47 -34.97
C ALA A 191 13.15 -10.41 -35.29
N TYR A 192 12.74 -9.59 -34.31
CA TYR A 192 11.82 -8.46 -34.54
C TYR A 192 12.44 -7.39 -35.41
N GLU A 193 13.73 -7.08 -35.24
CA GLU A 193 14.42 -6.13 -36.12
C GLU A 193 14.35 -6.61 -37.58
N LYS A 194 14.59 -7.90 -37.81
CA LYS A 194 14.56 -8.46 -39.16
C LYS A 194 13.14 -8.54 -39.72
N ALA A 195 12.17 -8.94 -38.91
CA ALA A 195 10.75 -8.91 -39.25
C ALA A 195 10.31 -7.48 -39.63
N ASN A 196 10.71 -6.46 -38.87
CA ASN A 196 10.32 -5.07 -39.12
C ASN A 196 10.98 -4.48 -40.39
N GLN A 197 12.15 -5.00 -40.80
CA GLN A 197 12.75 -4.63 -42.10
C GLN A 197 11.96 -5.20 -43.29
N LEU A 198 11.43 -6.42 -43.15
CA LEU A 198 10.68 -7.13 -44.20
C LEU A 198 9.19 -6.75 -44.22
N LEU A 199 8.63 -6.39 -43.06
CA LEU A 199 7.23 -6.02 -42.85
C LEU A 199 7.12 -4.61 -42.23
N PRO A 200 7.58 -3.53 -42.92
CA PRO A 200 7.66 -2.19 -42.35
C PRO A 200 6.30 -1.49 -42.15
N GLN A 201 5.19 -2.17 -42.42
CA GLN A 201 3.82 -1.67 -42.25
C GLN A 201 2.97 -2.61 -41.38
N ASP A 202 3.59 -3.60 -40.73
CA ASP A 202 2.89 -4.49 -39.81
C ASP A 202 2.93 -3.89 -38.39
N ALA A 203 1.77 -3.44 -37.91
CA ALA A 203 1.64 -2.82 -36.60
C ALA A 203 2.04 -3.77 -35.44
N SER A 204 1.74 -5.06 -35.55
CA SER A 204 2.05 -6.05 -34.52
C SER A 204 3.55 -6.31 -34.43
N VAL A 205 4.25 -6.29 -35.58
CA VAL A 205 5.71 -6.37 -35.62
C VAL A 205 6.34 -5.13 -35.02
N MET A 206 5.82 -3.93 -35.33
CA MET A 206 6.33 -2.68 -34.76
C MET A 206 6.20 -2.61 -33.24
N SER A 207 5.03 -2.94 -32.70
CA SER A 207 4.79 -2.89 -31.25
C SER A 207 5.52 -4.00 -30.49
N GLY A 208 5.63 -5.21 -31.06
CA GLY A 208 6.48 -6.27 -30.53
C GLY A 208 7.97 -5.91 -30.56
N TYR A 209 8.44 -5.24 -31.62
CA TYR A 209 9.81 -4.74 -31.70
C TYR A 209 10.07 -3.66 -30.66
N ALA A 210 9.13 -2.74 -30.46
CA ALA A 210 9.20 -1.73 -29.42
C ALA A 210 9.35 -2.35 -28.02
N GLU A 211 8.54 -3.37 -27.70
CA GLU A 211 8.65 -4.13 -26.46
C GLU A 211 10.03 -4.75 -26.30
N ALA A 212 10.54 -5.42 -27.35
CA ALA A 212 11.84 -6.07 -27.31
C ALA A 212 12.98 -5.05 -27.08
N ILE A 213 12.93 -3.87 -27.71
CA ILE A 213 13.90 -2.79 -27.47
C ILE A 213 13.81 -2.33 -26.01
N ALA A 214 12.60 -2.07 -25.51
CA ALA A 214 12.38 -1.59 -24.17
C ALA A 214 12.91 -2.58 -23.13
N ILE A 215 12.60 -3.87 -23.25
CA ILE A 215 13.02 -4.89 -22.29
C ILE A 215 14.54 -5.05 -22.28
N ASN A 216 15.19 -5.10 -23.44
CA ASN A 216 16.65 -5.14 -23.54
C ASN A 216 17.32 -3.86 -23.02
N ASN A 217 16.57 -2.76 -22.92
CA ASN A 217 17.02 -1.49 -22.36
C ASN A 217 16.36 -1.19 -21.00
N ASN A 218 16.29 -2.18 -20.11
CA ASN A 218 15.78 -2.03 -18.72
C ASN A 218 14.36 -1.48 -18.61
N ARG A 219 13.48 -1.85 -19.54
CA ARG A 219 12.08 -1.40 -19.66
C ARG A 219 11.92 0.11 -19.87
N VAL A 220 12.93 0.75 -20.44
CA VAL A 220 12.86 2.16 -20.86
C VAL A 220 12.06 2.24 -22.17
N LEU A 221 10.88 2.88 -22.11
CA LEU A 221 10.00 3.06 -23.26
C LEU A 221 10.29 4.36 -24.04
N THR A 222 10.96 5.33 -23.43
CA THR A 222 11.25 6.63 -24.06
C THR A 222 12.12 6.50 -25.32
N GLY A 223 11.89 7.39 -26.29
CA GLY A 223 12.60 7.41 -27.56
C GLY A 223 12.07 6.38 -28.56
N ARG A 224 12.98 5.62 -29.18
CA ARG A 224 12.67 4.71 -30.30
C ARG A 224 11.55 3.69 -30.03
N PRO A 225 11.40 3.07 -28.84
CA PRO A 225 10.28 2.18 -28.57
C PRO A 225 8.92 2.89 -28.73
N MET A 226 8.74 4.05 -28.10
CA MET A 226 7.49 4.80 -28.23
C MET A 226 7.25 5.37 -29.63
N GLU A 227 8.29 5.70 -30.41
CA GLU A 227 8.13 6.05 -31.83
C GLU A 227 7.53 4.90 -32.64
N LEU A 228 7.97 3.66 -32.40
CA LEU A 228 7.43 2.47 -33.05
C LEU A 228 6.00 2.17 -32.59
N VAL A 229 5.71 2.30 -31.30
CA VAL A 229 4.36 2.12 -30.74
C VAL A 229 3.37 3.13 -31.35
N GLN A 230 3.77 4.39 -31.47
CA GLN A 230 2.93 5.43 -32.06
C GLN A 230 2.62 5.12 -33.54
N LYS A 231 3.61 4.71 -34.33
CA LYS A 231 3.41 4.27 -35.72
C LYS A 231 2.52 3.03 -35.81
N ALA A 232 2.71 2.06 -34.92
CA ALA A 232 1.87 0.87 -34.85
C ALA A 232 0.39 1.24 -34.63
N LEU A 233 0.11 2.16 -33.70
CA LEU A 233 -1.24 2.63 -33.40
C LEU A 233 -1.84 3.53 -34.49
N GLU A 234 -1.01 4.21 -35.29
CA GLU A 234 -1.46 4.91 -36.49
C GLU A 234 -1.92 3.94 -37.59
N ILE A 235 -1.22 2.82 -37.75
CA ILE A 235 -1.56 1.77 -38.72
C ILE A 235 -2.77 0.95 -38.23
N ASN A 236 -2.72 0.50 -36.98
CA ASN A 236 -3.77 -0.27 -36.33
C ASN A 236 -4.08 0.33 -34.95
N PRO A 237 -5.14 1.14 -34.83
CA PRO A 237 -5.53 1.75 -33.55
C PRO A 237 -5.87 0.73 -32.46
N ASP A 238 -6.18 -0.52 -32.83
CA ASP A 238 -6.56 -1.60 -31.92
C ASP A 238 -5.41 -2.61 -31.70
N ASP A 239 -4.17 -2.26 -32.06
CA ASP A 239 -3.00 -3.07 -31.75
C ASP A 239 -2.81 -3.21 -30.24
N MET A 240 -3.07 -4.42 -29.73
CA MET A 240 -3.15 -4.68 -28.29
C MET A 240 -1.86 -4.34 -27.56
N LYS A 241 -0.70 -4.71 -28.13
CA LYS A 241 0.61 -4.44 -27.54
C LYS A 241 0.94 -2.95 -27.56
N GLY A 242 0.62 -2.24 -28.64
CA GLY A 242 0.77 -0.80 -28.73
C GLY A 242 -0.07 -0.05 -27.69
N LEU A 243 -1.31 -0.48 -27.47
CA LEU A 243 -2.18 0.06 -26.43
C LEU A 243 -1.63 -0.21 -25.02
N GLU A 244 -1.13 -1.42 -24.76
CA GLU A 244 -0.51 -1.78 -23.49
C GLU A 244 0.69 -0.88 -23.18
N LEU A 245 1.65 -0.81 -24.10
CA LEU A 245 2.88 -0.02 -23.93
C LEU A 245 2.59 1.47 -23.79
N SER A 246 1.61 2.00 -24.54
CA SER A 246 1.17 3.39 -24.40
C SER A 246 0.53 3.67 -23.04
N GLY A 247 -0.26 2.73 -22.52
CA GLY A 247 -0.84 2.82 -21.18
C GLY A 247 0.24 2.83 -20.10
N ILE A 248 1.22 1.93 -20.17
CA ILE A 248 2.34 1.85 -19.24
C ILE A 248 3.19 3.12 -19.30
N TYR A 249 3.54 3.58 -20.50
CA TYR A 249 4.31 4.81 -20.69
C TYR A 249 3.58 6.02 -20.09
N ALA A 250 2.31 6.21 -20.42
CA ALA A 250 1.51 7.30 -19.88
C ALA A 250 1.40 7.24 -18.34
N PHE A 251 1.34 6.04 -17.76
CA PHE A 251 1.30 5.85 -16.31
C PHE A 251 2.63 6.27 -15.65
N GLN A 252 3.77 5.90 -16.25
CA GLN A 252 5.11 6.29 -15.79
C GLN A 252 5.30 7.82 -15.83
N GLU A 253 4.79 8.47 -16.88
CA GLU A 253 4.79 9.93 -17.03
C GLU A 253 3.75 10.65 -16.14
N LYS A 254 3.06 9.91 -15.26
CA LYS A 254 1.96 10.41 -14.40
C LYS A 254 0.80 11.02 -15.17
N ASN A 255 0.69 10.73 -16.47
CA ASN A 255 -0.44 11.09 -17.31
C ASN A 255 -1.54 10.04 -17.15
N PHE A 256 -2.12 10.00 -15.94
CA PHE A 256 -3.06 8.94 -15.55
C PHE A 256 -4.34 8.91 -16.40
N ALA A 257 -4.74 10.03 -17.00
CA ALA A 257 -5.88 10.05 -17.90
C ALA A 257 -5.59 9.34 -19.23
N GLN A 258 -4.40 9.53 -19.82
CA GLN A 258 -3.98 8.77 -21.01
C GLN A 258 -3.79 7.29 -20.67
N ALA A 259 -3.19 6.99 -19.52
CA ALA A 259 -3.04 5.62 -19.06
C ALA A 259 -4.40 4.91 -18.95
N SER A 260 -5.37 5.53 -18.28
CA SER A 260 -6.75 5.02 -18.19
C SER A 260 -7.39 4.84 -19.57
N TYR A 261 -7.21 5.80 -20.48
CA TYR A 261 -7.74 5.70 -21.84
C TYR A 261 -7.21 4.46 -22.59
N PHE A 262 -5.89 4.26 -22.60
CA PHE A 262 -5.27 3.13 -23.31
C PHE A 262 -5.64 1.79 -22.67
N PHE A 263 -5.58 1.67 -21.34
CA PHE A 263 -5.97 0.44 -20.64
C PHE A 263 -7.45 0.12 -20.84
N LYS A 264 -8.33 1.12 -20.82
CA LYS A 264 -9.76 0.94 -21.12
C LYS A 264 -9.99 0.45 -22.54
N LYS A 265 -9.24 0.97 -23.51
CA LYS A 265 -9.33 0.53 -24.90
C LYS A 265 -8.84 -0.90 -25.05
N LEU A 266 -7.69 -1.23 -24.48
CA LEU A 266 -7.12 -2.58 -24.46
C LEU A 266 -8.07 -3.58 -23.80
N HIS A 267 -8.65 -3.25 -22.63
CA HIS A 267 -9.59 -4.12 -21.91
C HIS A 267 -10.78 -4.54 -22.76
N LYS A 268 -11.31 -3.64 -23.61
CA LYS A 268 -12.45 -3.94 -24.49
C LYS A 268 -12.13 -4.97 -25.58
N LEU A 269 -10.86 -5.17 -25.92
CA LEU A 269 -10.41 -6.10 -26.94
C LEU A 269 -10.20 -7.52 -26.39
N MET A 270 -10.34 -7.72 -25.08
CA MET A 270 -9.99 -8.96 -24.41
C MET A 270 -11.21 -9.69 -23.83
N PRO A 271 -11.16 -11.04 -23.70
CA PRO A 271 -12.13 -11.78 -22.92
C PRO A 271 -12.10 -11.31 -21.46
N PRO A 272 -13.22 -10.83 -20.90
CA PRO A 272 -13.24 -10.22 -19.57
C PRO A 272 -12.88 -11.23 -18.46
N GLU A 273 -13.09 -12.53 -18.70
CA GLU A 273 -12.78 -13.61 -17.77
C GLU A 273 -11.26 -13.90 -17.64
N SER A 274 -10.43 -13.38 -18.55
CA SER A 274 -9.00 -13.68 -18.56
C SER A 274 -8.25 -12.94 -17.45
N ALA A 275 -7.27 -13.60 -16.82
CA ALA A 275 -6.43 -13.00 -15.77
C ALA A 275 -5.76 -11.70 -16.26
N TYR A 276 -5.22 -11.73 -17.49
CA TYR A 276 -4.61 -10.56 -18.10
C TYR A 276 -5.59 -9.40 -18.31
N ALA A 277 -6.86 -9.66 -18.67
CA ALA A 277 -7.87 -8.60 -18.73
C ALA A 277 -8.13 -7.99 -17.35
N GLN A 278 -8.16 -8.81 -16.29
CA GLN A 278 -8.33 -8.30 -14.92
C GLN A 278 -7.16 -7.42 -14.48
N ASP A 279 -5.91 -7.78 -14.86
CA ASP A 279 -4.73 -6.95 -14.57
C ASP A 279 -4.81 -5.58 -15.27
N ILE A 280 -5.20 -5.56 -16.55
CA ILE A 280 -5.40 -4.32 -17.31
C ILE A 280 -6.55 -3.49 -16.72
N LEU A 281 -7.63 -4.13 -16.26
CA LEU A 281 -8.73 -3.45 -15.58
C LEU A 281 -8.26 -2.81 -14.26
N ALA A 282 -7.45 -3.51 -13.47
CA ALA A 282 -6.87 -2.97 -12.25
C ALA A 282 -5.96 -1.77 -12.53
N ALA A 283 -5.10 -1.86 -13.56
CA ALA A 283 -4.26 -0.75 -14.00
C ALA A 283 -5.10 0.46 -14.46
N GLN A 284 -6.19 0.23 -15.19
CA GLN A 284 -7.15 1.27 -15.57
C GLN A 284 -7.76 1.96 -14.33
N GLN A 285 -8.26 1.18 -13.38
CA GLN A 285 -8.90 1.70 -12.16
C GLN A 285 -7.91 2.49 -11.30
N GLU A 286 -6.68 2.01 -11.18
CA GLU A 286 -5.64 2.73 -10.43
C GLU A 286 -5.28 4.05 -11.10
N ALA A 287 -5.16 4.06 -12.43
CA ALA A 287 -4.95 5.30 -13.18
C ALA A 287 -6.13 6.27 -12.97
N GLU A 288 -7.37 5.81 -12.98
CA GLU A 288 -8.54 6.65 -12.68
C GLU A 288 -8.53 7.18 -11.24
N ARG A 289 -8.12 6.36 -10.27
CA ARG A 289 -7.99 6.77 -8.87
C ARG A 289 -6.92 7.85 -8.71
N LEU A 290 -5.75 7.65 -9.31
CA LEU A 290 -4.65 8.59 -9.26
C LEU A 290 -5.00 9.90 -9.97
N MET A 291 -5.69 9.82 -11.11
CA MET A 291 -6.27 10.98 -11.79
C MET A 291 -7.22 11.75 -10.84
N LYS A 292 -8.17 11.08 -10.19
CA LYS A 292 -9.11 11.70 -9.24
C LYS A 292 -8.40 12.29 -8.02
N SER A 293 -7.34 11.64 -7.53
CA SER A 293 -6.54 12.15 -6.41
C SER A 293 -5.75 13.41 -6.78
N GLY A 294 -5.22 13.48 -8.01
CA GLY A 294 -4.63 14.71 -8.56
C GLY A 294 -5.66 15.80 -8.83
N LEU A 295 -6.92 15.42 -9.08
CA LEU A 295 -8.07 16.33 -9.22
C LEU A 295 -8.68 16.77 -7.88
N SER A 296 -8.32 16.15 -6.75
CA SER A 296 -8.86 16.47 -5.41
C SER A 296 -8.37 17.82 -4.87
N GLY A 297 -7.44 18.48 -5.58
CA GLY A 297 -7.01 19.86 -5.33
C GLY A 297 -7.71 20.92 -6.18
N LEU A 298 -8.73 20.54 -6.98
CA LEU A 298 -9.55 21.47 -7.77
C LEU A 298 -10.98 21.47 -7.21
N ASP A 299 -11.47 22.63 -6.79
CA ASP A 299 -12.86 22.79 -6.34
C ASP A 299 -13.81 22.41 -7.52
N ASP A 300 -14.71 21.42 -7.31
CA ASP A 300 -15.70 20.95 -8.30
C ASP A 300 -17.02 21.72 -8.14
N LEU A 301 -17.36 22.55 -9.13
CA LEU A 301 -18.60 23.34 -9.13
C LEU A 301 -19.87 22.48 -9.23
N SER A 302 -19.75 21.21 -9.63
CA SER A 302 -20.88 20.28 -9.76
C SER A 302 -21.36 19.75 -8.41
N ASN A 303 -20.57 19.93 -7.35
CA ASN A 303 -20.88 19.51 -6.00
C ASN A 303 -20.33 20.56 -5.01
N PRO A 304 -21.03 21.70 -4.82
CA PRO A 304 -20.55 22.75 -3.94
C PRO A 304 -20.45 22.22 -2.50
N PRO A 305 -19.34 22.46 -1.79
CA PRO A 305 -19.24 22.09 -0.37
C PRO A 305 -20.34 22.80 0.44
N PRO A 306 -20.81 22.22 1.56
CA PRO A 306 -21.71 22.90 2.49
C PRO A 306 -21.15 24.28 2.84
N ALA A 307 -22.02 25.29 2.83
CA ALA A 307 -21.66 26.71 2.90
C ALA A 307 -20.98 27.18 4.20
N GLU A 308 -20.60 26.28 5.10
CA GLU A 308 -20.14 26.61 6.45
C GLU A 308 -18.64 26.38 6.72
N GLU A 309 -17.87 25.78 5.80
CA GLU A 309 -16.48 25.38 6.11
C GLU A 309 -15.34 26.11 5.36
N LYS A 310 -15.63 27.16 4.57
CA LYS A 310 -14.59 28.07 4.04
C LYS A 310 -14.97 29.55 4.20
N ALA A 311 -15.15 29.96 5.46
CA ALA A 311 -15.14 31.38 5.84
C ALA A 311 -13.77 31.86 6.35
N ALA A 312 -12.68 31.20 5.93
CA ALA A 312 -11.32 31.63 6.25
C ALA A 312 -10.57 31.97 4.95
N ALA A 313 -10.30 33.28 4.79
CA ALA A 313 -9.49 33.92 3.75
C ALA A 313 -10.13 34.08 2.34
N VAL A 314 -11.33 34.68 2.27
CA VAL A 314 -11.63 35.57 1.15
C VAL A 314 -10.96 36.91 1.45
N THR A 315 -9.76 37.15 0.93
CA THR A 315 -9.27 38.53 0.80
C THR A 315 -10.21 39.23 -0.19
N ALA A 316 -11.10 40.06 0.36
CA ALA A 316 -12.06 40.84 -0.41
C ALA A 316 -11.32 41.72 -1.43
N GLY A 317 -11.35 41.33 -2.71
CA GLY A 317 -10.84 42.16 -3.81
C GLY A 317 -10.31 41.44 -5.05
N ALA A 318 -10.08 40.13 -5.03
CA ALA A 318 -9.34 39.44 -6.10
C ALA A 318 -10.07 38.25 -6.75
N ALA A 319 -11.41 38.27 -6.80
CA ALA A 319 -12.17 37.24 -7.50
C ALA A 319 -12.49 37.64 -8.95
N ILE A 320 -12.46 36.69 -9.89
CA ILE A 320 -12.97 36.89 -11.25
C ILE A 320 -14.28 36.14 -11.39
N LYS A 321 -15.35 36.84 -11.77
CA LYS A 321 -16.69 36.27 -11.95
C LYS A 321 -17.14 36.37 -13.41
N GLY A 322 -17.82 35.34 -13.89
CA GLY A 322 -18.25 35.31 -15.28
C GLY A 322 -19.07 34.09 -15.64
N SER A 323 -19.34 33.97 -16.95
CA SER A 323 -20.03 32.82 -17.52
C SER A 323 -19.23 32.19 -18.65
N ILE A 324 -19.30 30.87 -18.70
CA ILE A 324 -18.78 30.05 -19.80
C ILE A 324 -19.97 29.65 -20.66
N ASP A 325 -19.87 29.88 -21.96
CA ASP A 325 -20.84 29.41 -22.95
C ASP A 325 -20.09 28.66 -24.07
N ILE A 326 -20.84 28.01 -24.94
CA ILE A 326 -20.30 27.25 -26.06
C ILE A 326 -20.91 27.72 -27.39
N ALA A 327 -20.06 27.84 -28.41
CA ALA A 327 -20.46 28.15 -29.76
C ALA A 327 -21.52 27.15 -30.26
N PRO A 328 -22.61 27.60 -30.91
CA PRO A 328 -23.69 26.72 -31.38
C PRO A 328 -23.21 25.55 -32.25
N THR A 329 -22.14 25.75 -33.03
CA THR A 329 -21.52 24.74 -33.90
C THR A 329 -20.86 23.59 -33.14
N LEU A 330 -20.51 23.78 -31.87
CA LEU A 330 -19.81 22.78 -31.05
C LEU A 330 -20.73 22.10 -30.03
N LYS A 331 -21.96 22.58 -29.83
CA LYS A 331 -22.92 22.02 -28.85
C LYS A 331 -23.18 20.51 -29.05
N SER A 332 -23.29 20.07 -30.29
CA SER A 332 -23.51 18.65 -30.63
C SER A 332 -22.30 17.75 -30.36
N LYS A 333 -21.13 18.33 -30.10
CA LYS A 333 -19.90 17.58 -29.81
C LYS A 333 -19.70 17.29 -28.32
N ILE A 334 -20.54 17.82 -27.45
CA ILE A 334 -20.43 17.59 -26.00
C ILE A 334 -21.24 16.36 -25.59
N ALA A 335 -20.61 15.45 -24.84
CA ALA A 335 -21.29 14.37 -24.15
C ALA A 335 -21.54 14.72 -22.68
N ALA A 336 -22.56 14.10 -22.06
CA ALA A 336 -22.84 14.26 -20.63
C ALA A 336 -21.69 13.77 -19.72
N SER A 337 -20.81 12.92 -20.25
CA SER A 337 -19.59 12.43 -19.58
C SER A 337 -18.40 13.39 -19.68
N ASP A 338 -18.47 14.42 -20.53
CA ASP A 338 -17.36 15.34 -20.76
C ASP A 338 -17.18 16.27 -19.55
N VAL A 339 -15.93 16.66 -19.28
CA VAL A 339 -15.55 17.46 -18.11
C VAL A 339 -15.09 18.84 -18.57
N LEU A 340 -15.66 19.89 -18.00
CA LEU A 340 -15.21 21.26 -18.18
C LEU A 340 -14.13 21.61 -17.16
N PHE A 341 -13.04 22.18 -17.62
CA PHE A 341 -12.01 22.81 -16.81
C PHE A 341 -11.92 24.28 -17.16
N LEU A 342 -11.89 25.17 -16.17
CA LEU A 342 -11.55 26.58 -16.37
C LEU A 342 -10.24 26.86 -15.64
N PHE A 343 -9.26 27.38 -16.38
CA PHE A 343 -7.95 27.74 -15.88
C PHE A 343 -7.73 29.24 -15.96
N ALA A 344 -7.18 29.85 -14.91
CA ALA A 344 -6.55 31.16 -14.95
C ALA A 344 -5.04 31.02 -14.99
N ARG A 345 -4.39 31.67 -15.96
CA ARG A 345 -2.93 31.64 -16.16
C ARG A 345 -2.36 33.06 -16.16
N ALA A 346 -1.22 33.27 -15.49
CA ALA A 346 -0.55 34.57 -15.46
C ALA A 346 0.07 34.97 -16.82
N GLY A 347 0.32 34.02 -17.73
CA GLY A 347 0.93 34.26 -19.04
C GLY A 347 0.65 33.14 -20.06
N GLN A 348 1.32 33.20 -21.22
CA GLN A 348 1.27 32.13 -22.23
C GLN A 348 2.18 30.96 -21.83
N GLY A 349 1.69 30.10 -20.93
CA GLY A 349 2.42 28.93 -20.45
C GLY A 349 2.53 28.87 -18.92
N GLY A 350 2.97 27.72 -18.41
CA GLY A 350 3.14 27.48 -16.98
C GLY A 350 1.87 26.97 -16.25
N PRO A 351 2.01 26.58 -14.97
CA PRO A 351 0.90 26.08 -14.17
C PRO A 351 -0.14 27.19 -13.91
N PRO A 352 -1.44 26.85 -13.85
CA PRO A 352 -2.49 27.82 -13.58
C PRO A 352 -2.39 28.39 -12.16
N VAL A 353 -2.75 29.67 -11.99
CA VAL A 353 -2.81 30.36 -10.70
C VAL A 353 -4.14 30.13 -9.98
N ALA A 354 -5.17 29.74 -10.72
CA ALA A 354 -6.43 29.23 -10.18
C ALA A 354 -7.06 28.29 -11.22
N ALA A 355 -7.75 27.24 -10.75
CA ALA A 355 -8.43 26.32 -11.65
C ALA A 355 -9.66 25.70 -10.99
N ILE A 356 -10.70 25.48 -11.79
CA ILE A 356 -11.95 24.83 -11.35
C ILE A 356 -12.38 23.78 -12.36
N ARG A 357 -13.20 22.85 -11.88
CA ARG A 357 -13.79 21.76 -12.66
C ARG A 357 -15.31 21.80 -12.58
N ALA A 358 -15.99 21.40 -13.65
CA ALA A 358 -17.43 21.18 -13.70
C ALA A 358 -17.81 20.10 -14.73
N GLY A 359 -19.02 19.55 -14.67
CA GLY A 359 -19.58 18.74 -15.75
C GLY A 359 -19.95 19.58 -16.98
N ALA A 360 -19.63 19.13 -18.20
CA ALA A 360 -19.82 19.91 -19.43
C ALA A 360 -21.26 19.89 -20.01
N GLY A 361 -22.27 19.46 -19.25
CA GLY A 361 -23.62 19.22 -19.78
C GLY A 361 -24.60 20.40 -19.76
N LYS A 362 -24.26 21.51 -19.10
CA LYS A 362 -25.18 22.64 -18.88
C LYS A 362 -24.48 23.97 -19.11
N PHE A 363 -24.85 24.65 -20.20
CA PHE A 363 -24.38 25.99 -20.55
C PHE A 363 -25.56 26.97 -20.65
N PRO A 364 -25.38 28.26 -20.29
CA PRO A 364 -24.16 28.85 -19.74
C PRO A 364 -23.87 28.38 -18.30
N LEU A 365 -22.58 28.27 -17.96
CA LEU A 365 -22.13 27.92 -16.62
C LEU A 365 -21.52 29.17 -15.96
N GLU A 366 -22.08 29.59 -14.83
CA GLU A 366 -21.52 30.67 -14.02
C GLU A 366 -20.30 30.17 -13.24
N PHE A 367 -19.28 31.01 -13.13
CA PHE A 367 -18.07 30.70 -12.38
C PHE A 367 -17.60 31.88 -11.53
N GLU A 368 -16.89 31.55 -10.46
CA GLU A 368 -16.11 32.49 -9.66
C GLU A 368 -14.73 31.85 -9.42
N LEU A 369 -13.66 32.54 -9.82
CA LEU A 369 -12.28 32.15 -9.53
C LEU A 369 -11.73 33.04 -8.42
N ASN A 370 -11.16 32.45 -7.38
CA ASN A 370 -10.51 33.17 -6.28
C ASN A 370 -9.27 32.38 -5.78
N ASP A 371 -8.60 32.91 -4.77
CA ASP A 371 -7.35 32.33 -4.24
C ASP A 371 -7.52 30.94 -3.61
N SER A 372 -8.73 30.56 -3.16
CA SER A 372 -8.96 29.21 -2.61
C SER A 372 -8.83 28.10 -3.66
N MET A 373 -8.86 28.48 -4.94
CA MET A 373 -8.78 27.60 -6.10
C MET A 373 -7.35 27.56 -6.69
N ALA A 374 -6.37 28.15 -5.99
CA ALA A 374 -4.97 28.11 -6.39
C ALA A 374 -4.37 26.72 -6.11
N MET A 375 -3.76 26.12 -7.13
CA MET A 375 -3.04 24.84 -6.98
C MET A 375 -1.73 24.97 -6.20
N ASN A 376 -1.17 26.18 -6.14
CA ASN A 376 0.03 26.51 -5.38
C ASN A 376 -0.27 27.71 -4.45
N PRO A 377 -0.26 27.53 -3.12
CA PRO A 377 -0.52 28.61 -2.16
C PRO A 377 0.46 29.79 -2.27
N ALA A 378 1.65 29.59 -2.85
CA ALA A 378 2.63 30.65 -3.05
C ALA A 378 2.40 31.49 -4.32
N ASN A 379 1.55 31.05 -5.25
CA ASN A 379 1.28 31.74 -6.52
C ASN A 379 -0.23 31.76 -6.80
N THR A 380 -0.90 32.78 -6.26
CA THR A 380 -2.36 32.90 -6.24
C THR A 380 -2.88 33.91 -7.27
N LEU A 381 -4.20 33.92 -7.48
CA LEU A 381 -4.86 34.81 -8.43
C LEU A 381 -4.69 36.29 -8.03
N SER A 382 -4.80 36.60 -6.74
CA SER A 382 -4.67 37.96 -6.19
C SER A 382 -3.31 38.62 -6.40
N GLN A 383 -2.26 37.83 -6.62
CA GLN A 383 -0.92 38.33 -6.91
C GLN A 383 -0.77 38.79 -8.37
N GLN A 384 -1.72 38.44 -9.24
CA GLN A 384 -1.69 38.78 -10.66
C GLN A 384 -2.45 40.08 -10.92
N LYS A 385 -1.97 40.90 -11.86
CA LYS A 385 -2.72 42.08 -12.35
C LYS A 385 -3.81 41.68 -13.34
N GLN A 386 -3.49 40.70 -14.18
CA GLN A 386 -4.36 40.15 -15.20
C GLN A 386 -3.99 38.69 -15.46
N VAL A 387 -4.94 37.94 -15.99
CA VAL A 387 -4.77 36.52 -16.34
C VAL A 387 -5.37 36.22 -17.70
N MET A 388 -4.93 35.12 -18.30
CA MET A 388 -5.61 34.46 -19.40
C MET A 388 -6.55 33.41 -18.82
N LEU A 389 -7.82 33.45 -19.22
CA LEU A 389 -8.78 32.41 -18.93
C LEU A 389 -8.84 31.42 -20.09
N VAL A 390 -8.74 30.13 -19.78
CA VAL A 390 -8.89 29.03 -20.74
C VAL A 390 -9.96 28.09 -20.23
N ALA A 391 -11.10 28.04 -20.92
CA ALA A 391 -12.13 27.04 -20.71
C ALA A 391 -11.88 25.86 -21.65
N ARG A 392 -11.87 24.64 -21.13
CA ARG A 392 -11.68 23.41 -21.90
C ARG A 392 -12.73 22.38 -21.56
N VAL A 393 -13.44 21.87 -22.56
CA VAL A 393 -14.18 20.61 -22.45
C VAL A 393 -13.24 19.46 -22.82
N SER A 394 -12.86 18.67 -21.82
CA SER A 394 -12.04 17.48 -21.99
C SER A 394 -12.91 16.26 -22.20
N LYS A 395 -12.65 15.53 -23.29
CA LYS A 395 -13.30 14.25 -23.59
C LYS A 395 -12.72 13.08 -22.79
N SER A 396 -11.45 13.18 -22.42
CA SER A 396 -10.74 12.19 -21.60
C SER A 396 -10.88 12.43 -20.10
N GLY A 397 -11.40 13.59 -19.69
CA GLY A 397 -11.45 14.02 -18.29
C GLY A 397 -10.12 14.54 -17.76
N ASN A 398 -9.11 14.75 -18.62
CA ASN A 398 -7.80 15.28 -18.25
C ASN A 398 -7.79 16.82 -18.22
N PRO A 399 -7.24 17.45 -17.17
CA PRO A 399 -6.97 18.89 -17.17
C PRO A 399 -5.86 19.32 -18.15
N MET A 400 -5.07 18.40 -18.73
CA MET A 400 -4.15 18.68 -19.83
C MET A 400 -4.86 18.50 -21.19
N GLY A 401 -4.63 19.44 -22.11
CA GLY A 401 -5.39 19.48 -23.36
C GLY A 401 -4.94 18.43 -24.35
N GLN A 402 -5.89 17.80 -25.02
CA GLN A 402 -5.67 16.77 -26.04
C GLN A 402 -6.35 17.11 -27.35
N ALA A 403 -5.85 16.54 -28.45
CA ALA A 403 -6.49 16.64 -29.75
C ALA A 403 -7.96 16.18 -29.67
N GLY A 404 -8.88 16.99 -30.18
CA GLY A 404 -10.32 16.75 -30.13
C GLY A 404 -11.04 17.34 -28.91
N ASP A 405 -10.33 17.88 -27.92
CA ASP A 405 -10.93 18.68 -26.85
C ASP A 405 -11.47 20.01 -27.41
N LEU A 406 -12.47 20.59 -26.74
CA LEU A 406 -13.02 21.89 -27.13
C LEU A 406 -12.43 22.97 -26.22
N GLU A 407 -11.94 24.07 -26.78
CA GLU A 407 -11.31 25.15 -26.03
C GLU A 407 -11.90 26.52 -26.38
N GLY A 408 -11.90 27.41 -25.38
CA GLY A 408 -12.20 28.83 -25.49
C GLY A 408 -11.22 29.62 -24.65
N THR A 409 -10.69 30.72 -25.19
CA THR A 409 -9.66 31.52 -24.51
C THR A 409 -10.02 33.00 -24.48
N VAL A 410 -9.86 33.61 -23.31
CA VAL A 410 -9.95 35.08 -23.14
C VAL A 410 -8.64 35.56 -22.55
N THR A 411 -8.00 36.52 -23.21
CA THR A 411 -6.71 37.07 -22.79
C THR A 411 -6.88 38.37 -22.00
N ALA A 412 -5.89 38.71 -21.19
CA ALA A 412 -5.81 39.98 -20.45
C ALA A 412 -7.04 40.31 -19.56
N VAL A 413 -7.61 39.30 -18.89
CA VAL A 413 -8.69 39.48 -17.92
C VAL A 413 -8.12 40.07 -16.64
N LYS A 414 -8.56 41.28 -16.27
CA LYS A 414 -8.13 41.92 -15.03
C LYS A 414 -8.61 41.14 -13.80
N VAL A 415 -7.73 40.95 -12.82
CA VAL A 415 -8.14 40.34 -11.54
C VAL A 415 -9.12 41.27 -10.83
N GLY A 416 -10.24 40.71 -10.34
CA GLY A 416 -11.38 41.48 -9.82
C GLY A 416 -12.49 41.75 -10.85
N ALA A 417 -12.35 41.33 -12.10
CA ALA A 417 -13.38 41.54 -13.13
C ALA A 417 -14.65 40.70 -12.87
N SER A 418 -15.81 41.28 -13.17
CA SER A 418 -17.11 40.62 -13.12
C SER A 418 -17.78 40.65 -14.50
N GLY A 419 -18.65 39.66 -14.77
CA GLY A 419 -19.35 39.54 -16.05
C GLY A 419 -18.47 39.12 -17.22
N VAL A 420 -17.33 38.46 -16.95
CA VAL A 420 -16.44 37.95 -17.99
C VAL A 420 -17.15 36.84 -18.76
N LYS A 421 -17.16 36.91 -20.09
CA LYS A 421 -17.74 35.85 -20.94
C LYS A 421 -16.63 35.06 -21.61
N VAL A 422 -16.59 33.76 -21.37
CA VAL A 422 -15.68 32.83 -22.05
C VAL A 422 -16.51 31.96 -22.99
N VAL A 423 -16.22 32.01 -24.28
CA VAL A 423 -16.94 31.20 -25.28
C VAL A 423 -16.01 30.10 -25.78
N ILE A 424 -16.45 28.85 -25.69
CA ILE A 424 -15.77 27.68 -26.24
C ILE A 424 -16.12 27.58 -27.72
N ASP A 425 -15.15 27.85 -28.59
CA ASP A 425 -15.36 28.02 -30.03
C ASP A 425 -14.32 27.31 -30.91
N GLN A 426 -13.30 26.68 -30.31
CA GLN A 426 -12.27 25.94 -31.04
C GLN A 426 -12.26 24.46 -30.68
N VAL A 427 -11.84 23.64 -31.64
CA VAL A 427 -11.44 22.25 -31.42
C VAL A 427 -9.93 22.23 -31.39
N LYS A 428 -9.36 21.75 -30.29
CA LYS A 428 -7.92 21.56 -30.15
C LYS A 428 -7.46 20.53 -31.18
N GLN A 429 -6.49 20.91 -32.00
CA GLN A 429 -5.89 20.02 -33.00
C GLN A 429 -4.84 19.10 -32.40
#